data_AF-A0A8T1X8J0-F1
#
_entry.id   AF-A0A8T1X8J0-F1
#
_cell.length_a   1.000
_cell.length_b   1.000
_cell.length_c   1.000
_cell.angle_alpha   90.00
_cell.angle_beta   90.00
_cell.angle_gamma   90.00
#
_symmetry.space_group_name_H-M   'P 1'
#
loop_
_entity.id
_entity.type
_entity.pdbx_description
1 polymer ?
#
loop_
_entity_poly.entity_id
_entity_poly.type
_entity_poly.pdbx_seq_one_letter_code
_entity_poly.pdbx_strand_id
1 'polypeptide(L)'
;MRVRLLRRAAASSRRSPLRPLQSLSLAPVNTLANVRSFSFSAAYPTASESAALDDAEDESKPHLVCGKCNTMLSPTKDLVFFKWRNGIHVSSATDESLKNLLPEDSVEEDSSSWRKHKMLCIKCNHQVGTLAHVFSSDKILFRASNVAVQMPENQSPLLSLSGYPSSLLGFTMWSELILMAETQPKLKDLLQIRRVDNIKEISTDNAKLNRRILMAADLQEMLRIVDENSFQLNHLNIRTAIDRAGHLTSTTGSNLTLKLAVPEGNSEAPEDELLALPSPALFPNQLTNPTVLDTKRFWKLMDEAEKLVNFGIASFRTGNSLFNFTSSLMRLGVGRKTILQPVARQTVFLTQAPELRINAHKACMIASAITQVLPKESRREEWVVELLQASSKLALSEFSEGASNESRKRAAEVIVPLARSFAFAESFDEDLFRLMFKEVKSGALDKLDMSSAKLRVLKGKLYQVHLDCELNQRPPEFRLSPALEKECKRVFAAHQTKGKSSSFRVRHLVATALDEIGVKSEASFATKTGYLVDLVLPRQKVAFEINTADCYQAVEPGCEDSDPKTLGFVDLKARHLELLGWTVIQLHADRFQQLESQEDRVMHLSFLLEIATCRPQKATSQNR
;
A
#
# COMPACT_ATOMS: atom_id res chain seq x y z
N MET A 1 -68.41 28.64 -37.21
CA MET A 1 -69.21 28.99 -36.01
C MET A 1 -68.24 29.28 -34.86
N ARG A 2 -68.39 30.37 -34.08
CA ARG A 2 -69.10 30.44 -32.77
C ARG A 2 -68.59 29.39 -31.74
N VAL A 3 -68.20 29.73 -30.50
CA VAL A 3 -68.09 31.07 -29.86
C VAL A 3 -67.31 31.04 -28.52
N ARG A 4 -66.44 32.06 -28.25
CA ARG A 4 -66.03 32.60 -26.90
C ARG A 4 -65.25 31.67 -25.92
N LEU A 5 -64.59 32.17 -24.85
CA LEU A 5 -64.37 33.55 -24.34
C LEU A 5 -62.96 33.72 -23.70
N LEU A 6 -62.52 34.97 -23.57
CA LEU A 6 -61.25 35.41 -22.95
C LEU A 6 -61.45 35.94 -21.52
N ARG A 7 -60.34 35.97 -20.76
CA ARG A 7 -59.74 37.08 -19.93
C ARG A 7 -59.23 36.53 -18.59
N ARG A 8 -58.21 37.07 -17.90
CA ARG A 8 -57.23 38.21 -18.06
C ARG A 8 -56.03 37.87 -17.11
N ALA A 9 -54.86 38.52 -17.07
CA ALA A 9 -54.38 39.81 -17.60
C ALA A 9 -52.84 39.82 -17.85
N ALA A 10 -52.35 40.95 -18.39
CA ALA A 10 -51.10 41.69 -18.09
C ALA A 10 -49.88 40.98 -17.43
N ALA A 11 -48.63 41.24 -17.84
CA ALA A 11 -48.12 42.11 -18.92
C ALA A 11 -46.67 41.78 -19.34
N SER A 12 -46.36 42.06 -20.62
CA SER A 12 -45.14 42.68 -21.22
C SER A 12 -43.75 42.47 -20.55
N SER A 13 -42.63 42.30 -21.26
CA SER A 13 -42.29 42.18 -22.71
C SER A 13 -40.75 41.91 -22.82
N ARG A 14 -39.96 41.92 -23.92
CA ARG A 14 -39.98 42.10 -25.41
C ARG A 14 -38.56 41.66 -25.87
N ARG A 15 -38.20 41.23 -27.10
CA ARG A 15 -38.87 40.83 -28.36
C ARG A 15 -37.88 39.95 -29.16
N SER A 16 -38.32 39.33 -30.28
CA SER A 16 -37.55 38.30 -31.01
C SER A 16 -37.39 38.65 -32.54
N PRO A 17 -36.92 37.78 -33.49
CA PRO A 17 -35.85 38.14 -34.45
C PRO A 17 -36.21 37.90 -35.95
N LEU A 18 -35.27 37.41 -36.79
CA LEU A 18 -35.37 36.86 -38.18
C LEU A 18 -35.17 37.87 -39.36
N ARG A 19 -34.68 37.53 -40.59
CA ARG A 19 -34.36 36.25 -41.34
C ARG A 19 -33.23 36.48 -42.43
N PRO A 20 -32.93 35.66 -43.49
CA PRO A 20 -31.56 35.51 -44.09
C PRO A 20 -31.46 35.66 -45.65
N LEU A 21 -30.30 35.32 -46.29
CA LEU A 21 -30.18 34.73 -47.67
C LEU A 21 -28.72 34.32 -48.08
N GLN A 22 -28.44 34.09 -49.39
CA GLN A 22 -27.41 33.22 -50.02
C GLN A 22 -26.80 33.85 -51.32
N SER A 23 -25.72 33.44 -52.01
CA SER A 23 -24.54 32.52 -51.82
C SER A 23 -23.58 32.57 -53.07
N LEU A 24 -22.48 31.77 -53.12
CA LEU A 24 -21.55 31.52 -54.28
C LEU A 24 -20.56 32.68 -54.66
N SER A 25 -19.42 32.51 -55.37
CA SER A 25 -18.44 31.40 -55.61
C SER A 25 -17.26 31.88 -56.50
N LEU A 26 -16.03 31.33 -56.41
CA LEU A 26 -15.10 31.05 -57.55
C LEU A 26 -13.70 30.54 -57.12
N ALA A 27 -13.10 29.66 -57.93
CA ALA A 27 -11.67 29.26 -57.94
C ALA A 27 -11.35 28.56 -59.28
N PRO A 28 -10.08 28.60 -59.77
CA PRO A 28 -9.49 27.32 -60.24
C PRO A 28 -7.93 27.20 -60.19
N VAL A 29 -7.44 26.01 -59.80
CA VAL A 29 -6.43 25.18 -60.53
C VAL A 29 -4.94 25.67 -60.56
N ASN A 30 -3.87 24.87 -60.36
CA ASN A 30 -3.64 23.47 -60.78
C ASN A 30 -2.64 22.63 -59.91
N THR A 31 -2.81 21.30 -59.92
CA THR A 31 -1.81 20.18 -59.76
C THR A 31 -0.66 20.25 -58.72
N LEU A 32 -0.69 19.39 -57.68
CA LEU A 32 0.03 18.08 -57.55
C LEU A 32 1.57 18.19 -57.38
N ALA A 33 2.22 17.62 -56.36
CA ALA A 33 1.80 16.78 -55.21
C ALA A 33 2.92 16.81 -54.11
N ASN A 34 3.02 15.99 -53.04
CA ASN A 34 2.30 14.77 -52.64
C ASN A 34 2.43 14.44 -51.12
N VAL A 35 1.66 13.44 -50.65
CA VAL A 35 1.81 12.59 -49.43
C VAL A 35 2.05 13.23 -48.03
N ARG A 36 0.95 13.23 -47.26
CA ARG A 36 0.81 12.98 -45.80
C ARG A 36 1.37 13.99 -44.78
N SER A 37 0.46 14.90 -44.43
CA SER A 37 0.33 15.59 -43.15
C SER A 37 0.14 14.66 -41.93
N PHE A 38 0.26 15.25 -40.73
CA PHE A 38 -0.81 15.20 -39.73
C PHE A 38 -0.96 16.59 -39.06
N SER A 39 -2.16 16.92 -38.58
CA SER A 39 -2.53 18.25 -38.07
C SER A 39 -2.97 18.24 -36.61
N PHE A 40 -2.75 19.37 -35.93
CA PHE A 40 -3.23 19.62 -34.57
C PHE A 40 -4.75 19.71 -34.46
N SER A 41 -5.26 19.47 -33.25
CA SER A 41 -6.47 20.12 -32.75
C SER A 41 -6.33 20.34 -31.23
N ALA A 42 -5.77 21.48 -30.85
CA ALA A 42 -5.79 21.97 -29.47
C ALA A 42 -6.67 23.21 -29.40
N ALA A 43 -7.80 23.11 -28.70
CA ALA A 43 -8.67 24.22 -28.37
C ALA A 43 -8.58 24.47 -26.86
N TYR A 44 -7.71 25.40 -26.46
CA TYR A 44 -7.68 25.94 -25.10
C TYR A 44 -8.80 26.98 -24.92
N PRO A 45 -9.33 27.17 -23.69
CA PRO A 45 -10.30 28.24 -23.40
C PRO A 45 -9.71 29.64 -23.64
N THR A 46 -10.58 30.64 -23.72
CA THR A 46 -10.18 32.00 -24.11
C THR A 46 -9.59 32.79 -22.93
N ALA A 47 -8.73 33.78 -23.24
CA ALA A 47 -7.97 34.53 -22.23
C ALA A 47 -8.83 35.29 -21.21
N SER A 48 -10.10 35.58 -21.53
CA SER A 48 -11.08 36.16 -20.59
C SER A 48 -11.64 35.15 -19.57
N GLU A 49 -11.57 33.85 -19.85
CA GLU A 49 -12.05 32.78 -18.98
C GLU A 49 -10.97 32.30 -18.00
N SER A 50 -9.69 32.46 -18.36
CA SER A 50 -8.54 32.25 -17.47
C SER A 50 -8.25 33.42 -16.51
N ALA A 51 -9.00 34.52 -16.60
CA ALA A 51 -8.74 35.76 -15.87
C ALA A 51 -9.62 35.95 -14.60
N ALA A 52 -10.19 34.87 -14.05
CA ALA A 52 -11.12 34.93 -12.92
C ALA A 52 -10.81 33.93 -11.77
N LEU A 53 -9.81 33.07 -11.93
CA LEU A 53 -9.38 32.07 -10.94
C LEU A 53 -7.87 31.81 -11.07
N ASP A 54 -7.05 32.45 -10.22
CA ASP A 54 -5.74 32.00 -9.68
C ASP A 54 -4.94 33.14 -8.98
N ASP A 55 -5.52 34.34 -8.75
CA ASP A 55 -4.93 35.40 -7.89
C ASP A 55 -5.00 35.07 -6.37
N ALA A 56 -4.43 33.92 -6.01
CA ALA A 56 -3.98 33.57 -4.68
C ALA A 56 -2.63 32.87 -4.83
N GLU A 57 -1.60 33.29 -4.10
CA GLU A 57 -0.25 32.73 -4.24
C GLU A 57 -0.25 31.23 -3.90
N ASP A 58 -0.16 30.40 -4.94
CA ASP A 58 -0.45 28.97 -4.82
C ASP A 58 0.75 28.16 -4.31
N GLU A 59 0.88 28.15 -2.98
CA GLU A 59 1.86 27.38 -2.21
C GLU A 59 1.79 25.85 -2.44
N SER A 60 0.79 25.34 -3.19
CA SER A 60 0.71 23.91 -3.56
C SER A 60 1.70 23.46 -4.64
N LYS A 61 2.36 24.41 -5.32
CA LYS A 61 3.35 24.15 -6.38
C LYS A 61 4.77 24.04 -5.77
N PRO A 62 5.65 23.13 -6.23
CA PRO A 62 7.04 23.08 -5.74
C PRO A 62 7.89 24.24 -6.28
N HIS A 63 8.89 24.67 -5.51
CA HIS A 63 9.68 25.88 -5.77
C HIS A 63 11.20 25.62 -5.76
N LEU A 64 11.95 26.25 -6.66
CA LEU A 64 13.42 26.35 -6.54
C LEU A 64 13.75 27.36 -5.45
N VAL A 65 14.67 27.02 -4.54
CA VAL A 65 15.07 27.85 -3.39
C VAL A 65 16.59 27.96 -3.25
N CYS A 66 17.05 29.03 -2.59
CA CYS A 66 18.46 29.21 -2.22
C CYS A 66 18.92 28.13 -1.24
N GLY A 67 19.95 27.36 -1.58
CA GLY A 67 20.46 26.25 -0.77
C GLY A 67 21.08 26.62 0.58
N LYS A 68 21.18 27.93 0.89
CA LYS A 68 21.67 28.46 2.18
C LYS A 68 20.57 29.01 3.09
N CYS A 69 19.47 29.55 2.54
CA CYS A 69 18.46 30.30 3.32
C CYS A 69 17.00 30.04 2.93
N ASN A 70 16.75 29.10 2.01
CA ASN A 70 15.44 28.66 1.53
C ASN A 70 14.55 29.78 0.94
N THR A 71 15.11 30.93 0.54
CA THR A 71 14.36 31.93 -0.23
C THR A 71 13.99 31.39 -1.60
N MET A 72 12.71 31.51 -1.99
CA MET A 72 12.22 31.19 -3.33
C MET A 72 12.98 31.95 -4.42
N LEU A 73 13.41 31.23 -5.45
CA LEU A 73 14.15 31.74 -6.60
C LEU A 73 13.39 31.58 -7.92
N SER A 74 12.52 30.58 -8.04
CA SER A 74 11.71 30.33 -9.24
C SER A 74 10.59 29.32 -8.94
N PRO A 75 9.41 29.41 -9.58
CA PRO A 75 8.51 28.26 -9.70
C PRO A 75 9.20 27.11 -10.46
N THR A 76 8.78 25.86 -10.20
CA THR A 76 9.40 24.67 -10.83
C THR A 76 8.92 24.36 -12.24
N LYS A 77 7.73 24.86 -12.64
CA LYS A 77 7.11 24.58 -13.95
C LYS A 77 7.99 25.03 -15.13
N ASP A 78 8.81 26.05 -14.92
CA ASP A 78 9.60 26.72 -15.96
C ASP A 78 11.06 26.24 -16.00
N LEU A 79 11.44 25.23 -15.20
CA LEU A 79 12.84 24.85 -15.02
C LEU A 79 13.36 23.94 -16.14
N VAL A 80 14.37 24.44 -16.85
CA VAL A 80 15.12 23.70 -17.88
C VAL A 80 16.53 23.38 -17.36
N PHE A 81 16.95 22.12 -17.47
CA PHE A 81 18.25 21.64 -17.01
C PHE A 81 19.30 21.69 -18.13
N PHE A 82 20.50 22.17 -17.81
CA PHE A 82 21.61 22.31 -18.74
C PHE A 82 22.85 21.57 -18.23
N LYS A 83 23.42 20.70 -19.07
CA LYS A 83 24.67 19.98 -18.80
C LYS A 83 25.85 20.77 -19.38
N TRP A 84 26.63 21.44 -18.52
CA TRP A 84 27.88 22.11 -18.91
C TRP A 84 29.10 21.27 -18.53
N ARG A 85 30.26 21.54 -19.15
CA ARG A 85 31.55 20.91 -18.79
C ARG A 85 31.90 20.99 -17.30
N ASN A 86 31.34 21.95 -16.56
CA ASN A 86 31.66 22.24 -15.16
C ASN A 86 30.55 21.84 -14.17
N GLY A 87 29.47 21.19 -14.63
CA GLY A 87 28.37 20.73 -13.77
C GLY A 87 26.98 20.85 -14.40
N ILE A 88 25.95 20.51 -13.60
CA ILE A 88 24.55 20.75 -13.95
C ILE A 88 24.17 22.18 -13.55
N HIS A 89 23.53 22.88 -14.47
CA HIS A 89 22.89 24.18 -14.25
C HIS A 89 21.38 24.04 -14.45
N VAL A 90 20.61 24.92 -13.80
CA VAL A 90 19.16 25.04 -13.99
C VAL A 90 18.87 26.46 -14.45
N SER A 91 17.99 26.63 -15.42
CA SER A 91 17.44 27.94 -15.81
C SER A 91 15.94 27.96 -15.57
N SER A 92 15.39 29.10 -15.18
CA SER A 92 13.98 29.36 -15.50
C SER A 92 13.82 29.67 -17.00
N ALA A 93 12.63 29.42 -17.54
CA ALA A 93 12.18 29.98 -18.81
C ALA A 93 11.54 31.38 -18.64
N THR A 94 11.26 31.80 -17.40
CA THR A 94 10.57 33.04 -17.04
C THR A 94 11.44 34.01 -16.22
N ASP A 95 11.32 35.30 -16.53
CA ASP A 95 12.08 36.40 -15.91
C ASP A 95 11.68 36.67 -14.45
N GLU A 96 10.61 36.05 -13.96
CA GLU A 96 10.18 36.12 -12.56
C GLU A 96 11.30 35.80 -11.56
N SER A 97 12.22 34.93 -11.97
CA SER A 97 13.37 34.51 -11.17
C SER A 97 14.37 35.63 -10.85
N LEU A 98 14.31 36.77 -11.54
CA LEU A 98 15.08 37.97 -11.21
C LEU A 98 14.59 38.67 -9.92
N LYS A 99 13.31 38.54 -9.54
CA LYS A 99 12.69 39.28 -8.42
C LYS A 99 13.41 39.09 -7.07
N ASN A 100 14.01 37.92 -6.85
CA ASN A 100 14.64 37.52 -5.57
C ASN A 100 16.18 37.42 -5.64
N LEU A 101 16.79 38.04 -6.66
CA LEU A 101 18.22 38.00 -6.92
C LEU A 101 18.81 39.40 -7.04
N LEU A 102 20.08 39.53 -6.67
CA LEU A 102 20.91 40.69 -6.93
C LEU A 102 22.09 40.28 -7.83
N PRO A 103 22.49 41.08 -8.83
CA PRO A 103 23.80 40.91 -9.44
C PRO A 103 24.90 41.17 -8.40
N GLU A 104 26.04 40.50 -8.52
CA GLU A 104 27.27 40.91 -7.81
C GLU A 104 27.89 42.08 -8.58
N ASP A 105 27.98 43.26 -7.95
CA ASP A 105 28.59 44.44 -8.55
C ASP A 105 30.09 44.20 -8.81
N SER A 106 30.55 44.59 -10.00
CA SER A 106 31.89 44.41 -10.59
C SER A 106 32.31 42.97 -10.96
N VAL A 107 32.36 42.71 -12.27
CA VAL A 107 33.60 42.38 -13.01
C VAL A 107 33.53 43.17 -14.34
N GLU A 108 34.68 43.45 -14.96
CA GLU A 108 34.81 44.21 -16.22
C GLU A 108 34.00 43.61 -17.38
N GLU A 109 33.46 44.45 -18.27
CA GLU A 109 32.70 44.04 -19.47
C GLU A 109 33.62 43.45 -20.56
N ASP A 110 34.11 42.24 -20.34
CA ASP A 110 34.75 41.44 -21.38
C ASP A 110 33.69 41.03 -22.43
N SER A 111 33.51 41.89 -23.43
CA SER A 111 32.44 41.85 -24.45
C SER A 111 32.35 40.55 -25.29
N SER A 112 33.29 39.62 -25.09
CA SER A 112 33.29 38.27 -25.67
C SER A 112 32.65 37.19 -24.77
N SER A 113 32.40 37.51 -23.50
CA SER A 113 31.92 36.58 -22.48
C SER A 113 30.41 36.33 -22.58
N TRP A 114 30.04 35.05 -22.76
CA TRP A 114 28.65 34.57 -22.64
C TRP A 114 28.09 34.66 -21.20
N ARG A 115 28.90 35.02 -20.21
CA ARG A 115 28.51 35.28 -18.81
C ARG A 115 28.53 36.78 -18.57
N LYS A 116 27.42 37.31 -18.04
CA LYS A 116 27.26 38.72 -17.69
C LYS A 116 27.54 38.97 -16.21
N HIS A 117 26.64 38.54 -15.33
CA HIS A 117 26.72 38.82 -13.88
C HIS A 117 26.59 37.55 -13.06
N LYS A 118 27.27 37.44 -11.93
CA LYS A 118 26.95 36.41 -10.92
C LYS A 118 25.67 36.81 -10.20
N MET A 119 24.80 35.86 -9.87
CA MET A 119 23.55 36.15 -9.18
C MET A 119 23.61 35.69 -7.72
N LEU A 120 23.41 36.63 -6.80
CA LEU A 120 23.35 36.44 -5.35
C LEU A 120 21.88 36.38 -4.90
N CYS A 121 21.57 35.55 -3.90
CA CYS A 121 20.24 35.52 -3.29
C CYS A 121 20.04 36.72 -2.34
N ILE A 122 19.01 37.53 -2.61
CA ILE A 122 18.72 38.82 -1.94
C ILE A 122 18.67 38.75 -0.39
N LYS A 123 18.34 37.60 0.19
CA LYS A 123 18.20 37.42 1.65
C LYS A 123 19.50 37.07 2.39
N CYS A 124 20.55 36.62 1.69
CA CYS A 124 21.74 36.05 2.35
C CYS A 124 23.07 36.21 1.59
N ASN A 125 23.05 36.95 0.47
CA ASN A 125 24.16 37.22 -0.46
C ASN A 125 24.96 35.97 -0.87
N HIS A 126 24.33 34.80 -0.86
CA HIS A 126 24.93 33.57 -1.36
C HIS A 126 24.81 33.54 -2.88
N GLN A 127 25.92 33.33 -3.59
CA GLN A 127 25.89 33.12 -5.03
C GLN A 127 25.08 31.85 -5.35
N VAL A 128 23.96 32.00 -6.05
CA VAL A 128 23.08 30.89 -6.45
C VAL A 128 23.19 30.58 -7.95
N GLY A 129 23.63 31.53 -8.77
CA GLY A 129 23.73 31.35 -10.22
C GLY A 129 24.61 32.35 -10.94
N THR A 130 24.41 32.46 -12.26
CA THR A 130 25.08 33.42 -13.15
C THR A 130 24.13 33.77 -14.30
N LEU A 131 23.88 35.06 -14.51
CA LEU A 131 23.20 35.58 -15.69
C LEU A 131 24.11 35.38 -16.91
N ALA A 132 23.60 34.69 -17.92
CA ALA A 132 24.32 34.31 -19.12
C ALA A 132 23.47 34.56 -20.36
N HIS A 133 24.09 34.92 -21.48
CA HIS A 133 23.41 35.01 -22.76
C HIS A 133 23.41 33.62 -23.42
N VAL A 134 22.23 33.05 -23.67
CA VAL A 134 22.06 31.66 -24.12
C VAL A 134 21.12 31.61 -25.32
N PHE A 135 21.66 31.16 -26.46
CA PHE A 135 21.06 31.18 -27.80
C PHE A 135 20.66 32.56 -28.33
N SER A 136 19.73 33.25 -27.67
CA SER A 136 19.22 34.57 -28.07
C SER A 136 18.58 35.38 -26.95
N SER A 137 18.63 34.92 -25.69
CA SER A 137 18.13 35.66 -24.54
C SER A 137 19.10 35.59 -23.36
N ASP A 138 19.02 36.57 -22.46
CA ASP A 138 19.65 36.44 -21.16
C ASP A 138 18.85 35.44 -20.30
N LYS A 139 19.55 34.62 -19.51
CA LYS A 139 18.98 33.59 -18.63
C LYS A 139 19.83 33.39 -17.38
N ILE A 140 19.19 33.13 -16.25
CA ILE A 140 19.88 32.84 -14.98
C ILE A 140 20.23 31.35 -14.92
N LEU A 141 21.51 31.02 -15.04
CA LEU A 141 22.02 29.66 -14.85
C LEU A 141 22.33 29.42 -13.36
N PHE A 142 21.33 28.97 -12.61
CA PHE A 142 21.51 28.49 -11.23
C PHE A 142 22.49 27.31 -11.18
N ARG A 143 23.42 27.32 -10.22
CA ARG A 143 24.39 26.23 -10.04
C ARG A 143 23.80 25.19 -9.09
N ALA A 144 23.66 23.95 -9.53
CA ALA A 144 22.98 22.89 -8.77
C ALA A 144 23.56 22.61 -7.36
N SER A 145 24.83 22.96 -7.10
CA SER A 145 25.44 22.88 -5.76
C SER A 145 24.95 23.93 -4.76
N ASN A 146 24.32 25.02 -5.23
CA ASN A 146 24.01 26.21 -4.44
C ASN A 146 22.49 26.49 -4.34
N VAL A 147 21.67 25.67 -5.00
CA VAL A 147 20.19 25.72 -4.98
C VAL A 147 19.60 24.36 -4.64
N ALA A 148 18.37 24.36 -4.17
CA ALA A 148 17.61 23.17 -3.80
C ALA A 148 16.14 23.35 -4.20
N VAL A 149 15.34 22.28 -4.13
CA VAL A 149 13.89 22.35 -4.43
C VAL A 149 13.09 22.13 -3.16
N GLN A 150 12.25 23.10 -2.82
CA GLN A 150 11.26 22.98 -1.76
C GLN A 150 9.98 22.37 -2.34
N MET A 151 9.65 21.17 -1.88
CA MET A 151 8.32 20.59 -2.05
C MET A 151 7.29 21.38 -1.22
N PRO A 152 5.99 21.34 -1.57
CA PRO A 152 4.93 21.98 -0.79
C PRO A 152 4.95 21.53 0.68
N GLU A 153 4.45 22.37 1.60
CA GLU A 153 4.61 22.15 3.05
C GLU A 153 4.10 20.77 3.51
N ASN A 154 3.01 20.30 2.91
CA ASN A 154 2.39 19.00 3.19
C ASN A 154 3.13 17.77 2.61
N GLN A 155 4.15 17.95 1.76
CA GLN A 155 4.83 16.85 1.03
C GLN A 155 6.32 16.66 1.35
N SER A 156 6.94 17.55 2.13
CA SER A 156 8.28 17.41 2.78
C SER A 156 9.14 16.21 2.33
N PRO A 157 10.11 16.46 1.43
CA PRO A 157 11.35 17.07 1.91
C PRO A 157 11.93 18.12 0.96
N LEU A 158 13.00 18.78 1.41
CA LEU A 158 13.76 19.72 0.59
C LEU A 158 14.85 18.94 -0.17
N LEU A 159 14.80 18.95 -1.51
CA LEU A 159 15.65 18.14 -2.39
C LEU A 159 16.92 18.91 -2.76
N SER A 160 18.10 18.41 -2.35
CA SER A 160 19.38 19.03 -2.69
C SER A 160 19.85 18.60 -4.07
N LEU A 161 20.09 19.57 -4.98
CA LEU A 161 20.60 19.29 -6.33
C LEU A 161 22.14 19.13 -6.36
N SER A 162 22.79 19.10 -5.20
CA SER A 162 24.26 19.09 -5.08
C SER A 162 24.93 17.72 -5.26
N GLY A 163 24.18 16.62 -5.22
CA GLY A 163 24.72 15.25 -5.20
C GLY A 163 25.07 14.62 -6.56
N TYR A 164 24.94 15.35 -7.68
CA TYR A 164 24.96 14.77 -9.02
C TYR A 164 26.37 14.54 -9.61
N PRO A 165 26.75 13.30 -9.99
CA PRO A 165 27.88 13.06 -10.87
C PRO A 165 27.53 13.52 -12.29
N SER A 166 28.22 14.55 -12.79
CA SER A 166 27.93 15.17 -14.10
C SER A 166 28.16 14.24 -15.31
N SER A 167 28.88 13.13 -15.13
CA SER A 167 29.15 12.16 -16.18
C SER A 167 27.92 11.37 -16.61
N LEU A 168 27.12 10.85 -15.67
CA LEU A 168 26.20 9.73 -15.88
C LEU A 168 24.81 10.09 -16.44
N LEU A 169 24.43 11.36 -16.46
CA LEU A 169 23.04 11.77 -16.74
C LEU A 169 22.91 12.65 -17.98
N GLY A 170 21.80 12.45 -18.69
CA GLY A 170 21.34 13.26 -19.83
C GLY A 170 19.82 13.13 -19.91
N PHE A 171 19.12 14.08 -19.29
CA PHE A 171 17.67 14.20 -19.28
C PHE A 171 17.32 15.69 -19.46
N THR A 172 16.08 15.96 -19.85
CA THR A 172 15.57 17.30 -20.21
C THR A 172 14.43 17.76 -19.32
N MET A 173 13.66 16.83 -18.74
CA MET A 173 12.45 17.12 -17.95
C MET A 173 12.46 16.46 -16.56
N TRP A 174 11.67 17.02 -15.63
CA TRP A 174 11.47 16.48 -14.28
C TRP A 174 10.89 15.07 -14.25
N SER A 175 10.00 14.73 -15.19
CA SER A 175 9.41 13.39 -15.33
C SER A 175 10.46 12.33 -15.67
N GLU A 176 11.40 12.65 -16.56
CA GLU A 176 12.51 11.78 -16.92
C GLU A 176 13.43 11.53 -15.71
N LEU A 177 13.71 12.57 -14.92
CA LEU A 177 14.51 12.43 -13.69
C LEU A 177 13.86 11.50 -12.66
N ILE A 178 12.54 11.61 -12.46
CA ILE A 178 11.79 10.70 -11.56
C ILE A 178 11.88 9.26 -12.08
N LEU A 179 11.63 9.05 -13.38
CA LEU A 179 11.73 7.73 -14.02
C LEU A 179 13.15 7.14 -13.92
N MET A 180 14.20 7.96 -14.03
CA MET A 180 15.59 7.53 -13.83
C MET A 180 15.91 7.20 -12.36
N ALA A 181 15.34 7.93 -11.40
CA ALA A 181 15.52 7.65 -9.97
C ALA A 181 14.76 6.38 -9.51
N GLU A 182 13.67 6.01 -10.19
CA GLU A 182 12.95 4.75 -9.98
C GLU A 182 13.65 3.56 -10.63
N THR A 183 14.16 3.73 -11.86
CA THR A 183 14.84 2.65 -12.61
C THR A 183 16.31 2.43 -12.23
N GLN A 184 16.96 3.37 -11.53
CA GLN A 184 18.37 3.27 -11.12
C GLN A 184 18.53 3.39 -9.58
N PRO A 185 18.55 2.27 -8.83
CA PRO A 185 18.66 2.29 -7.37
C PRO A 185 19.88 3.09 -6.85
N LYS A 186 21.04 2.94 -7.51
CA LYS A 186 22.26 3.69 -7.15
C LYS A 186 22.13 5.20 -7.30
N LEU A 187 21.24 5.68 -8.19
CA LEU A 187 20.93 7.11 -8.30
C LEU A 187 20.07 7.55 -7.11
N LYS A 188 19.08 6.74 -6.71
CA LYS A 188 18.25 6.97 -5.51
C LYS A 188 19.09 7.05 -4.23
N ASP A 189 20.14 6.25 -4.12
CA ASP A 189 21.06 6.26 -2.97
C ASP A 189 22.05 7.46 -2.99
N LEU A 190 22.38 7.98 -4.18
CA LEU A 190 23.23 9.18 -4.35
C LEU A 190 22.46 10.50 -4.19
N LEU A 191 21.13 10.49 -4.32
CA LEU A 191 20.27 11.63 -4.04
C LEU A 191 20.24 11.94 -2.53
N GLN A 192 21.20 12.75 -2.07
CA GLN A 192 21.23 13.25 -0.69
C GLN A 192 20.04 14.17 -0.39
N ILE A 193 18.90 13.57 -0.05
CA ILE A 193 17.72 14.26 0.49
C ILE A 193 18.11 14.87 1.84
N ARG A 194 18.47 16.16 1.82
CA ARG A 194 18.74 16.95 3.02
C ARG A 194 17.42 17.24 3.73
N ARG A 195 17.02 16.28 4.56
CA ARG A 195 15.98 16.43 5.57
C ARG A 195 16.28 17.68 6.39
N VAL A 196 15.40 18.67 6.26
CA VAL A 196 15.39 19.82 7.18
C VAL A 196 14.90 19.29 8.51
N ASP A 197 15.76 19.27 9.54
CA ASP A 197 15.43 18.74 10.87
C ASP A 197 14.29 19.51 11.58
N ASN A 198 13.94 20.69 11.05
CA ASN A 198 12.73 21.42 11.42
C ASN A 198 11.48 20.82 10.73
N ILE A 199 11.05 19.63 11.16
CA ILE A 199 9.61 19.36 11.21
C ILE A 199 9.06 20.31 12.27
N LYS A 200 8.56 21.46 11.80
CA LYS A 200 8.30 22.62 12.66
C LYS A 200 7.07 22.41 13.55
N GLU A 201 6.88 23.36 14.46
CA GLU A 201 6.05 23.28 15.67
C GLU A 201 4.64 22.72 15.45
N ILE A 202 4.15 22.01 16.47
CA ILE A 202 2.78 21.50 16.54
C ILE A 202 1.83 22.70 16.57
N SER A 203 1.27 23.08 15.42
CA SER A 203 0.19 24.06 15.38
C SER A 203 -0.98 23.57 16.24
N THR A 204 -1.63 24.48 16.97
CA THR A 204 -2.72 24.07 17.89
C THR A 204 -3.85 23.38 17.14
N ASP A 205 -4.05 23.72 15.87
CA ASP A 205 -5.06 23.16 14.98
C ASP A 205 -4.71 21.75 14.49
N ASN A 206 -3.44 21.46 14.21
CA ASN A 206 -3.00 20.10 13.94
C ASN A 206 -3.17 19.17 15.16
N ALA A 207 -3.01 19.70 16.38
CA ALA A 207 -3.33 18.96 17.60
C ALA A 207 -4.84 18.77 17.80
N LYS A 208 -5.68 19.79 17.53
CA LYS A 208 -7.15 19.68 17.52
C LYS A 208 -7.63 18.65 16.49
N LEU A 209 -7.07 18.66 15.28
CA LEU A 209 -7.37 17.69 14.22
C LEU A 209 -6.97 16.27 14.64
N ASN A 210 -5.79 16.09 15.24
CA ASN A 210 -5.40 14.77 15.75
C ASN A 210 -6.35 14.25 16.84
N ARG A 211 -6.85 15.14 17.71
CA ARG A 211 -7.88 14.81 18.70
C ARG A 211 -9.22 14.46 18.05
N ARG A 212 -9.65 15.19 16.99
CA ARG A 212 -10.86 14.84 16.21
C ARG A 212 -10.74 13.43 15.61
N ILE A 213 -9.62 13.12 14.97
CA ILE A 213 -9.36 11.78 14.38
C ILE A 213 -9.40 10.69 15.46
N LEU A 214 -8.77 10.90 16.61
CA LEU A 214 -8.79 9.93 17.73
C LEU A 214 -10.19 9.73 18.34
N MET A 215 -11.01 10.79 18.36
CA MET A 215 -12.35 10.77 18.97
C MET A 215 -13.48 10.36 18.01
N ALA A 216 -13.19 10.19 16.71
CA ALA A 216 -14.17 9.73 15.73
C ALA A 216 -14.80 8.39 16.15
N ALA A 217 -16.12 8.31 16.15
CA ALA A 217 -16.88 7.18 16.69
C ALA A 217 -16.72 5.90 15.84
N ASP A 218 -16.79 6.08 14.51
CA ASP A 218 -16.70 5.00 13.53
C ASP A 218 -15.72 5.33 12.38
N LEU A 219 -15.61 4.39 11.45
CA LEU A 219 -14.68 4.46 10.32
C LEU A 219 -15.12 5.46 9.24
N GLN A 220 -16.43 5.63 9.01
CA GLN A 220 -16.98 6.57 8.03
C GLN A 220 -16.78 8.01 8.51
N GLU A 221 -16.99 8.29 9.79
CA GLU A 221 -16.67 9.58 10.40
C GLU A 221 -15.17 9.89 10.33
N MET A 222 -14.31 8.92 10.69
CA MET A 222 -12.86 9.10 10.66
C MET A 222 -12.36 9.39 9.24
N LEU A 223 -12.81 8.61 8.25
CA LEU A 223 -12.48 8.83 6.83
C LEU A 223 -13.01 10.17 6.30
N ARG A 224 -14.21 10.61 6.74
CA ARG A 224 -14.74 11.94 6.41
C ARG A 224 -13.89 13.06 6.99
N ILE A 225 -13.47 12.98 8.26
CA ILE A 225 -12.60 13.99 8.89
C ILE A 225 -11.26 14.08 8.15
N VAL A 226 -10.67 12.94 7.76
CA VAL A 226 -9.45 12.89 6.94
C VAL A 226 -9.65 13.56 5.58
N ASP A 227 -10.74 13.25 4.88
CA ASP A 227 -11.06 13.78 3.56
C ASP A 227 -11.32 15.30 3.58
N GLU A 228 -12.15 15.77 4.52
CA GLU A 228 -12.46 17.20 4.78
C GLU A 228 -11.21 18.05 5.02
N ASN A 229 -10.18 17.49 5.66
CA ASN A 229 -8.98 18.22 6.09
C ASN A 229 -7.74 17.82 5.26
N SER A 230 -7.93 17.14 4.12
CA SER A 230 -6.87 16.40 3.41
C SER A 230 -5.66 17.24 2.99
N PHE A 231 -5.81 18.53 2.69
CA PHE A 231 -4.70 19.44 2.37
C PHE A 231 -3.86 19.87 3.59
N GLN A 232 -4.42 19.76 4.80
CA GLN A 232 -3.80 20.18 6.07
C GLN A 232 -3.19 19.00 6.85
N LEU A 233 -3.37 17.76 6.39
CA LEU A 233 -2.87 16.56 7.07
C LEU A 233 -1.34 16.54 7.13
N ASN A 234 -0.78 16.53 8.34
CA ASN A 234 0.64 16.24 8.53
C ASN A 234 0.89 14.75 8.84
N HIS A 235 2.16 14.37 8.86
CA HIS A 235 2.64 13.01 9.14
C HIS A 235 2.09 12.36 10.43
N LEU A 236 1.82 13.14 11.48
CA LEU A 236 1.20 12.63 12.71
C LEU A 236 -0.29 12.35 12.48
N ASN A 237 -1.01 13.24 11.79
CA ASN A 237 -2.43 13.07 11.49
C ASN A 237 -2.67 11.85 10.60
N ILE A 238 -1.88 11.67 9.55
CA ILE A 238 -1.95 10.49 8.65
C ILE A 238 -1.69 9.20 9.47
N ARG A 239 -0.62 9.17 10.27
CA ARG A 239 -0.30 8.02 11.13
C ARG A 239 -1.43 7.72 12.13
N THR A 240 -1.97 8.74 12.79
CA THR A 240 -3.05 8.59 13.78
C THR A 240 -4.37 8.15 13.11
N ALA A 241 -4.67 8.59 11.90
CA ALA A 241 -5.81 8.11 11.12
C ALA A 241 -5.69 6.63 10.79
N ILE A 242 -4.51 6.17 10.33
CA ILE A 242 -4.24 4.75 10.02
C ILE A 242 -4.32 3.89 11.28
N ASP A 243 -3.76 4.37 12.40
CA ASP A 243 -3.82 3.66 13.68
C ASP A 243 -5.28 3.55 14.20
N ARG A 244 -6.06 4.64 14.11
CA ARG A 244 -7.48 4.65 14.47
C ARG A 244 -8.30 3.73 13.55
N ALA A 245 -8.06 3.75 12.23
CA ALA A 245 -8.72 2.90 11.25
C ALA A 245 -8.46 1.40 11.54
N GLY A 246 -7.20 1.04 11.77
CA GLY A 246 -6.79 -0.32 12.15
C GLY A 246 -7.35 -0.75 13.51
N HIS A 247 -7.65 0.18 14.41
CA HIS A 247 -8.38 -0.13 15.64
C HIS A 247 -9.88 -0.33 15.41
N LEU A 248 -10.56 0.55 14.66
CA LEU A 248 -12.01 0.49 14.41
C LEU A 248 -12.44 -0.76 13.64
N THR A 249 -11.68 -1.16 12.61
CA THR A 249 -11.87 -2.42 11.87
C THR A 249 -11.73 -3.64 12.79
N SER A 250 -10.69 -3.66 13.65
CA SER A 250 -10.47 -4.76 14.60
C SER A 250 -11.56 -4.93 15.67
N THR A 251 -12.35 -3.88 15.96
CA THR A 251 -13.50 -3.95 16.88
C THR A 251 -14.82 -4.31 16.21
N THR A 252 -14.93 -4.18 14.89
CA THR A 252 -16.19 -4.42 14.14
C THR A 252 -16.20 -5.73 13.36
N GLY A 253 -15.06 -6.40 13.22
CA GLY A 253 -14.93 -7.61 12.39
C GLY A 253 -15.12 -7.33 10.89
N SER A 254 -15.03 -6.07 10.48
CA SER A 254 -15.09 -5.65 9.08
C SER A 254 -13.70 -5.29 8.57
N ASN A 255 -13.15 -6.15 7.71
CA ASN A 255 -12.14 -5.71 6.75
C ASN A 255 -12.81 -4.76 5.74
N LEU A 256 -12.04 -3.80 5.21
CA LEU A 256 -12.48 -2.87 4.17
C LEU A 256 -12.56 -3.49 2.77
N THR A 257 -12.19 -4.76 2.63
CA THR A 257 -12.69 -5.64 1.57
C THR A 257 -14.20 -5.46 1.42
N LEU A 258 -14.63 -5.23 0.18
CA LEU A 258 -16.03 -5.05 -0.17
C LEU A 258 -16.91 -6.19 0.39
N LYS A 259 -17.66 -5.89 1.45
CA LYS A 259 -19.02 -6.43 1.59
C LYS A 259 -19.89 -5.79 0.51
N LEU A 260 -19.65 -6.21 -0.74
CA LEU A 260 -20.56 -6.05 -1.85
C LEU A 260 -21.94 -6.43 -1.34
N ALA A 261 -22.89 -5.52 -1.46
CA ALA A 261 -24.19 -5.67 -0.82
C ALA A 261 -24.84 -6.97 -1.29
N VAL A 262 -25.05 -7.90 -0.36
CA VAL A 262 -25.89 -9.08 -0.60
C VAL A 262 -27.26 -8.53 -0.97
N PRO A 263 -27.79 -8.80 -2.18
CA PRO A 263 -29.15 -8.42 -2.51
C PRO A 263 -30.11 -9.11 -1.55
N GLU A 264 -31.24 -8.48 -1.23
CA GLU A 264 -32.35 -9.15 -0.54
C GLU A 264 -33.06 -10.12 -1.51
N GLY A 265 -32.33 -11.15 -1.93
CA GLY A 265 -32.85 -12.25 -2.73
C GLY A 265 -33.69 -13.18 -1.87
N ASN A 266 -34.93 -13.41 -2.30
CA ASN A 266 -35.81 -14.41 -1.72
C ASN A 266 -35.07 -15.76 -1.64
N SER A 267 -35.07 -16.42 -0.48
CA SER A 267 -34.29 -17.66 -0.34
C SER A 267 -34.94 -18.82 -1.08
N GLU A 268 -34.10 -19.61 -1.76
CA GLU A 268 -34.47 -20.81 -2.49
C GLU A 268 -34.59 -22.05 -1.57
N ALA A 269 -34.18 -21.93 -0.30
CA ALA A 269 -34.15 -23.02 0.67
C ALA A 269 -35.31 -22.93 1.67
N PRO A 270 -36.18 -23.97 1.81
CA PRO A 270 -37.31 -23.95 2.75
C PRO A 270 -36.88 -23.96 4.24
N GLU A 271 -35.61 -24.21 4.53
CA GLU A 271 -35.05 -24.12 5.88
C GLU A 271 -34.77 -22.66 6.31
N ASP A 272 -34.60 -21.73 5.37
CA ASP A 272 -34.28 -20.33 5.69
C ASP A 272 -35.48 -19.58 6.29
N GLU A 273 -36.73 -20.00 6.07
CA GLU A 273 -37.91 -19.42 6.76
C GLU A 273 -37.83 -19.60 8.29
N LEU A 274 -37.18 -20.67 8.77
CA LEU A 274 -36.95 -20.92 10.19
C LEU A 274 -35.77 -20.12 10.76
N LEU A 275 -34.91 -19.59 9.90
CA LEU A 275 -33.80 -18.69 10.26
C LEU A 275 -34.17 -17.21 10.07
N ALA A 276 -35.21 -16.91 9.29
CA ALA A 276 -35.76 -15.58 9.03
C ALA A 276 -36.55 -14.98 10.21
N LEU A 277 -36.08 -15.16 11.44
CA LEU A 277 -36.55 -14.42 12.62
C LEU A 277 -35.83 -13.06 12.69
N PRO A 278 -36.45 -11.93 12.28
CA PRO A 278 -35.84 -10.62 12.43
C PRO A 278 -35.61 -10.34 13.91
N SER A 279 -34.34 -10.29 14.31
CA SER A 279 -33.93 -10.10 15.71
C SER A 279 -33.23 -8.74 15.94
N PRO A 280 -33.89 -7.59 15.65
CA PRO A 280 -33.31 -6.26 15.84
C PRO A 280 -33.04 -5.93 17.32
N ALA A 281 -33.56 -6.73 18.25
CA ALA A 281 -33.39 -6.57 19.70
C ALA A 281 -32.11 -7.19 20.28
N LEU A 282 -31.38 -8.03 19.52
CA LEU A 282 -30.19 -8.74 20.03
C LEU A 282 -28.87 -8.33 19.38
N PHE A 283 -28.91 -7.66 18.21
CA PHE A 283 -27.73 -7.13 17.53
C PHE A 283 -27.95 -5.64 17.20
N PRO A 284 -27.50 -4.71 18.06
CA PRO A 284 -27.72 -3.28 17.84
C PRO A 284 -26.93 -2.77 16.64
N ASN A 285 -27.65 -2.47 15.55
CA ASN A 285 -27.21 -1.70 14.37
C ASN A 285 -25.79 -2.01 13.87
N GLN A 286 -25.46 -3.29 13.65
CA GLN A 286 -24.18 -3.66 13.06
C GLN A 286 -24.17 -3.46 11.54
N LEU A 287 -23.22 -2.62 11.09
CA LEU A 287 -22.71 -2.50 9.72
C LEU A 287 -23.70 -1.96 8.66
N THR A 288 -23.73 -0.64 8.53
CA THR A 288 -23.75 -0.04 7.19
C THR A 288 -22.59 -0.62 6.37
N ASN A 289 -22.87 -1.19 5.20
CA ASN A 289 -21.81 -1.61 4.29
C ASN A 289 -20.99 -0.37 3.86
N PRO A 290 -19.66 -0.46 3.74
CA PRO A 290 -18.82 0.67 3.35
C PRO A 290 -19.24 1.15 1.95
N THR A 291 -19.55 2.43 1.82
CA THR A 291 -20.00 2.96 0.53
C THR A 291 -18.83 3.01 -0.47
N VAL A 292 -19.15 3.14 -1.76
CA VAL A 292 -18.14 3.43 -2.80
C VAL A 292 -17.34 4.71 -2.46
N LEU A 293 -17.98 5.69 -1.81
CA LEU A 293 -17.33 6.91 -1.33
C LEU A 293 -16.36 6.64 -0.16
N ASP A 294 -16.73 5.78 0.79
CA ASP A 294 -15.85 5.42 1.91
C ASP A 294 -14.65 4.59 1.44
N THR A 295 -14.88 3.68 0.48
CA THR A 295 -13.82 2.92 -0.19
C THR A 295 -12.84 3.86 -0.89
N LYS A 296 -13.34 4.87 -1.62
CA LYS A 296 -12.51 5.91 -2.26
C LYS A 296 -11.74 6.76 -1.24
N ARG A 297 -12.35 7.13 -0.11
CA ARG A 297 -11.69 7.87 0.98
C ARG A 297 -10.61 7.05 1.67
N PHE A 298 -10.85 5.76 1.89
CA PHE A 298 -9.86 4.85 2.45
C PHE A 298 -8.61 4.76 1.57
N TRP A 299 -8.79 4.55 0.26
CA TRP A 299 -7.65 4.48 -0.64
C TRP A 299 -6.93 5.82 -0.79
N LYS A 300 -7.63 6.96 -0.79
CA LYS A 300 -7.00 8.29 -0.67
C LYS A 300 -6.13 8.42 0.59
N LEU A 301 -6.56 7.89 1.74
CA LEU A 301 -5.74 7.84 2.96
C LEU A 301 -4.52 6.90 2.82
N MET A 302 -4.63 5.80 2.07
CA MET A 302 -3.49 4.94 1.75
C MET A 302 -2.50 5.62 0.80
N ASP A 303 -2.96 6.44 -0.14
CA ASP A 303 -2.10 7.20 -1.04
C ASP A 303 -1.31 8.30 -0.27
N GLU A 304 -1.93 8.96 0.72
CA GLU A 304 -1.19 9.84 1.64
C GLU A 304 -0.23 9.05 2.57
N ALA A 305 -0.60 7.83 2.97
CA ALA A 305 0.29 6.93 3.71
C ALA A 305 1.54 6.52 2.88
N GLU A 306 1.35 6.34 1.58
CA GLU A 306 2.39 6.00 0.62
C GLU A 306 3.35 7.15 0.37
N LYS A 307 2.85 8.39 0.22
CA LYS A 307 3.69 9.59 0.22
C LYS A 307 4.46 9.72 1.54
N LEU A 308 3.79 9.53 2.67
CA LEU A 308 4.39 9.60 4.00
C LEU A 308 5.56 8.61 4.17
N VAL A 309 5.53 7.41 3.58
CA VAL A 309 6.70 6.52 3.63
C VAL A 309 7.72 6.83 2.53
N ASN A 310 7.32 7.05 1.28
CA ASN A 310 8.29 7.29 0.20
C ASN A 310 9.14 8.55 0.40
N PHE A 311 8.59 9.60 1.03
CA PHE A 311 9.29 10.85 1.34
C PHE A 311 9.67 10.94 2.83
N GLY A 312 8.76 10.53 3.71
CA GLY A 312 8.85 10.74 5.15
C GLY A 312 9.45 9.60 5.99
N ILE A 313 9.73 8.40 5.45
CA ILE A 313 9.99 7.20 6.28
C ILE A 313 11.06 7.35 7.38
N ALA A 314 12.19 8.03 7.17
CA ALA A 314 13.20 8.20 8.23
C ALA A 314 12.78 9.19 9.35
N SER A 315 11.59 9.78 9.28
CA SER A 315 10.93 10.47 10.40
C SER A 315 10.35 9.49 11.42
N PHE A 316 10.17 8.22 11.03
CA PHE A 316 9.97 7.11 11.95
C PHE A 316 11.31 6.75 12.63
N ARG A 317 11.81 7.67 13.46
CA ARG A 317 13.10 7.58 14.18
C ARG A 317 13.14 6.46 15.24
N THR A 318 12.00 5.84 15.55
CA THR A 318 11.86 4.82 16.60
C THR A 318 10.99 3.64 16.14
N GLY A 319 11.36 2.43 16.56
CA GLY A 319 10.65 1.19 16.22
C GLY A 319 9.20 1.12 16.72
N ASN A 320 8.81 1.88 17.75
CA ASN A 320 7.39 2.01 18.16
C ASN A 320 6.53 2.56 17.01
N SER A 321 7.06 3.52 16.26
CA SER A 321 6.31 4.22 15.23
C SER A 321 6.05 3.31 14.03
N LEU A 322 7.06 2.55 13.61
CA LEU A 322 6.93 1.54 12.55
C LEU A 322 6.05 0.37 12.99
N PHE A 323 6.20 -0.11 14.23
CA PHE A 323 5.44 -1.24 14.74
C PHE A 323 3.93 -0.97 14.77
N ASN A 324 3.49 0.18 15.30
CA ASN A 324 2.08 0.56 15.29
C ASN A 324 1.55 0.69 13.85
N PHE A 325 2.25 1.46 13.00
CA PHE A 325 1.87 1.69 11.60
C PHE A 325 1.71 0.36 10.83
N THR A 326 2.71 -0.52 10.90
CA THR A 326 2.68 -1.83 10.23
C THR A 326 1.59 -2.75 10.81
N SER A 327 1.41 -2.75 12.13
CA SER A 327 0.34 -3.52 12.78
C SER A 327 -1.05 -3.07 12.33
N SER A 328 -1.25 -1.77 12.13
CA SER A 328 -2.51 -1.20 11.69
C SER A 328 -2.74 -1.42 10.19
N LEU A 329 -1.71 -1.35 9.33
CA LEU A 329 -1.80 -1.82 7.93
C LEU A 329 -2.17 -3.30 7.82
N MET A 330 -1.61 -4.16 8.67
CA MET A 330 -1.94 -5.59 8.73
C MET A 330 -3.41 -5.82 9.15
N ARG A 331 -3.94 -5.05 10.11
CA ARG A 331 -5.38 -5.10 10.48
C ARG A 331 -6.30 -4.58 9.38
N LEU A 332 -5.82 -3.66 8.54
CA LEU A 332 -6.54 -3.12 7.38
C LEU A 332 -6.42 -4.01 6.13
N GLY A 333 -5.63 -5.09 6.17
CA GLY A 333 -5.39 -5.96 5.02
C GLY A 333 -4.56 -5.33 3.89
N VAL A 334 -3.80 -4.26 4.16
CA VAL A 334 -3.11 -3.48 3.12
C VAL A 334 -1.77 -4.11 2.76
N GLY A 335 -1.76 -4.88 1.67
CA GLY A 335 -0.59 -5.56 1.12
C GLY A 335 0.31 -4.71 0.20
N ARG A 336 0.03 -3.40 0.04
CA ARG A 336 0.65 -2.55 -0.99
C ARG A 336 2.18 -2.48 -0.85
N LYS A 337 2.89 -3.09 -1.80
CA LYS A 337 4.36 -3.23 -1.82
C LYS A 337 5.11 -1.91 -1.69
N THR A 338 4.65 -0.85 -2.35
CA THR A 338 5.26 0.50 -2.31
C THR A 338 5.16 1.16 -0.94
N ILE A 339 4.26 0.71 -0.06
CA ILE A 339 4.21 1.12 1.35
C ILE A 339 5.11 0.22 2.21
N LEU A 340 5.03 -1.10 2.02
CA LEU A 340 5.68 -2.08 2.89
C LEU A 340 7.19 -2.19 2.68
N GLN A 341 7.70 -1.97 1.45
CA GLN A 341 9.13 -2.06 1.15
C GLN A 341 9.95 -0.90 1.78
N PRO A 342 9.53 0.37 1.75
CA PRO A 342 10.17 1.43 2.54
C PRO A 342 10.17 1.15 4.05
N VAL A 343 9.06 0.63 4.60
CA VAL A 343 8.95 0.25 6.02
C VAL A 343 9.92 -0.88 6.38
N ALA A 344 10.08 -1.88 5.51
CA ALA A 344 11.06 -2.95 5.68
C ALA A 344 12.50 -2.41 5.70
N ARG A 345 12.89 -1.61 4.69
CA ARG A 345 14.23 -1.00 4.61
C ARG A 345 14.55 -0.12 5.82
N GLN A 346 13.61 0.70 6.26
CA GLN A 346 13.78 1.51 7.49
C GLN A 346 13.90 0.63 8.74
N THR A 347 13.18 -0.50 8.80
CA THR A 347 13.29 -1.44 9.92
C THR A 347 14.68 -2.08 9.96
N VAL A 348 15.20 -2.53 8.81
CA VAL A 348 16.58 -3.04 8.67
C VAL A 348 17.61 -1.98 9.06
N PHE A 349 17.45 -0.74 8.59
CA PHE A 349 18.32 0.38 8.99
C PHE A 349 18.32 0.62 10.50
N LEU A 350 17.15 0.57 11.17
CA LEU A 350 17.06 0.74 12.62
C LEU A 350 17.62 -0.47 13.40
N THR A 351 17.60 -1.70 12.87
CA THR A 351 18.26 -2.84 13.53
C THR A 351 19.78 -2.84 13.38
N GLN A 352 20.32 -2.15 12.35
CA GLN A 352 21.76 -2.01 12.09
C GLN A 352 22.37 -0.73 12.68
N ALA A 353 21.56 0.19 13.22
CA ALA A 353 22.02 1.44 13.78
C ALA A 353 22.86 1.22 15.07
N PRO A 354 23.94 1.99 15.30
CA PRO A 354 24.80 1.83 16.49
C PRO A 354 24.10 2.18 17.81
N GLU A 355 22.99 2.91 17.75
CA GLU A 355 22.01 3.05 18.83
C GLU A 355 20.82 2.15 18.52
N LEU A 356 20.42 1.28 19.45
CA LEU A 356 19.26 0.39 19.30
C LEU A 356 17.92 1.15 19.35
N ARG A 357 17.59 1.80 18.23
CA ARG A 357 16.34 2.57 18.02
C ARG A 357 15.12 1.67 17.77
N ILE A 358 15.33 0.36 17.68
CA ILE A 358 14.33 -0.71 17.69
C ILE A 358 14.87 -1.90 18.52
N ASN A 359 13.98 -2.70 19.11
CA ASN A 359 14.32 -3.94 19.82
C ASN A 359 13.78 -5.17 19.07
N ALA A 360 14.31 -6.36 19.38
CA ALA A 360 13.97 -7.60 18.66
C ALA A 360 12.45 -7.83 18.54
N HIS A 361 11.70 -7.67 19.64
CA HIS A 361 10.24 -7.81 19.65
C HIS A 361 9.56 -6.99 18.55
N LYS A 362 9.91 -5.71 18.39
CA LYS A 362 9.29 -4.83 17.40
C LYS A 362 9.72 -5.18 15.97
N ALA A 363 11.00 -5.48 15.76
CA ALA A 363 11.51 -5.91 14.44
C ALA A 363 10.82 -7.20 13.97
N CYS A 364 10.80 -8.24 14.81
CA CYS A 364 10.15 -9.52 14.53
C CYS A 364 8.65 -9.37 14.24
N MET A 365 7.95 -8.50 14.99
CA MET A 365 6.54 -8.24 14.77
C MET A 365 6.26 -7.45 13.48
N ILE A 366 7.12 -6.50 13.09
CA ILE A 366 7.04 -5.81 11.79
C ILE A 366 7.24 -6.81 10.64
N ALA A 367 8.28 -7.66 10.73
CA ALA A 367 8.53 -8.71 9.74
C ALA A 367 7.37 -9.74 9.65
N SER A 368 6.79 -10.10 10.80
CA SER A 368 5.61 -10.97 10.86
C SER A 368 4.37 -10.33 10.24
N ALA A 369 4.15 -9.04 10.47
CA ALA A 369 3.02 -8.30 9.89
C ALA A 369 3.16 -8.13 8.37
N ILE A 370 4.37 -7.79 7.88
CA ILE A 370 4.67 -7.63 6.45
C ILE A 370 4.49 -8.96 5.70
N THR A 371 5.10 -10.05 6.16
CA THR A 371 4.98 -11.37 5.52
C THR A 371 3.55 -11.93 5.57
N GLN A 372 2.79 -11.66 6.64
CA GLN A 372 1.37 -12.03 6.75
C GLN A 372 0.50 -11.30 5.71
N VAL A 373 0.75 -10.02 5.42
CA VAL A 373 -0.12 -9.18 4.57
C VAL A 373 0.33 -9.04 3.11
N LEU A 374 1.60 -9.29 2.78
CA LEU A 374 2.10 -9.29 1.40
C LEU A 374 1.40 -10.35 0.51
N PRO A 375 1.27 -10.09 -0.81
CA PRO A 375 0.81 -11.09 -1.77
C PRO A 375 1.86 -12.20 -1.95
N LYS A 376 1.40 -13.40 -2.31
CA LYS A 376 2.20 -14.64 -2.35
C LYS A 376 3.44 -14.53 -3.22
N GLU A 377 3.34 -13.77 -4.30
CA GLU A 377 4.36 -13.50 -5.31
C GLU A 377 5.51 -12.65 -4.72
N SER A 378 5.17 -11.66 -3.89
CA SER A 378 6.16 -10.74 -3.30
C SER A 378 6.82 -11.25 -2.02
N ARG A 379 6.26 -12.26 -1.34
CA ARG A 379 6.84 -12.75 -0.06
C ARG A 379 8.23 -13.37 -0.21
N ARG A 380 8.61 -13.77 -1.43
CA ARG A 380 9.93 -14.36 -1.74
C ARG A 380 10.97 -13.34 -2.21
N GLU A 381 10.61 -12.06 -2.26
CA GLU A 381 11.53 -11.01 -2.72
C GLU A 381 12.68 -10.77 -1.72
N GLU A 382 13.85 -10.41 -2.25
CA GLU A 382 15.10 -10.26 -1.50
C GLU A 382 14.97 -9.38 -0.25
N TRP A 383 14.30 -8.24 -0.34
CA TRP A 383 14.09 -7.30 0.78
C TRP A 383 13.19 -7.86 1.90
N VAL A 384 12.36 -8.86 1.61
CA VAL A 384 11.56 -9.58 2.63
C VAL A 384 12.46 -10.55 3.39
N VAL A 385 13.35 -11.24 2.68
CA VAL A 385 14.35 -12.14 3.27
C VAL A 385 15.37 -11.34 4.09
N GLU A 386 15.83 -10.19 3.59
CA GLU A 386 16.68 -9.24 4.31
C GLU A 386 16.05 -8.78 5.64
N LEU A 387 14.77 -8.37 5.61
CA LEU A 387 14.03 -7.97 6.81
C LEU A 387 13.90 -9.12 7.83
N LEU A 388 13.61 -10.33 7.35
CA LEU A 388 13.49 -11.52 8.19
C LEU A 388 14.84 -11.88 8.84
N GLN A 389 15.93 -11.87 8.07
CA GLN A 389 17.29 -12.13 8.57
C GLN A 389 17.79 -11.03 9.52
N ALA A 390 17.51 -9.77 9.25
CA ALA A 390 17.87 -8.66 10.15
C ALA A 390 17.10 -8.75 11.48
N SER A 391 15.81 -9.10 11.43
CA SER A 391 15.00 -9.35 12.63
C SER A 391 15.47 -10.59 13.39
N SER A 392 15.86 -11.65 12.68
CA SER A 392 16.44 -12.88 13.24
C SER A 392 17.73 -12.61 14.00
N LYS A 393 18.72 -11.97 13.35
CA LYS A 393 20.01 -11.62 13.98
C LYS A 393 19.82 -10.78 15.24
N LEU A 394 18.91 -9.82 15.23
CA LEU A 394 18.58 -9.05 16.43
C LEU A 394 17.91 -9.92 17.50
N ALA A 395 16.97 -10.80 17.15
CA ALA A 395 16.37 -11.75 18.10
C ALA A 395 17.41 -12.70 18.72
N LEU A 396 18.31 -13.28 17.93
CA LEU A 396 19.40 -14.16 18.38
C LEU A 396 20.31 -13.46 19.41
N SER A 397 20.64 -12.18 19.20
CA SER A 397 21.48 -11.41 20.12
C SER A 397 20.88 -11.27 21.53
N GLU A 398 19.56 -11.20 21.66
CA GLU A 398 18.84 -11.09 22.94
C GLU A 398 18.83 -12.42 23.76
N PHE A 399 19.36 -13.51 23.19
CA PHE A 399 19.63 -14.77 23.91
C PHE A 399 21.11 -14.97 24.27
N SER A 400 22.01 -14.07 23.84
CA SER A 400 23.43 -14.11 24.22
C SER A 400 23.64 -13.95 25.73
N GLU A 401 24.84 -14.29 26.22
CA GLU A 401 25.16 -14.27 27.65
C GLU A 401 25.15 -12.86 28.27
N GLY A 402 25.34 -11.81 27.47
CA GLY A 402 25.24 -10.41 27.89
C GLY A 402 23.82 -9.82 27.86
N ALA A 403 22.83 -10.54 27.34
CA ALA A 403 21.47 -10.00 27.17
C ALA A 403 20.66 -10.01 28.47
N SER A 404 19.81 -8.99 28.67
CA SER A 404 18.99 -8.87 29.87
C SER A 404 17.86 -9.92 29.91
N ASN A 405 17.49 -10.36 31.11
CA ASN A 405 16.38 -11.31 31.29
C ASN A 405 15.03 -10.78 30.76
N GLU A 406 14.82 -9.46 30.77
CA GLU A 406 13.62 -8.83 30.20
C GLU A 406 13.62 -8.87 28.67
N SER A 407 14.75 -8.56 28.04
CA SER A 407 14.86 -8.65 26.58
C SER A 407 14.77 -10.09 26.08
N ARG A 408 15.42 -11.04 26.77
CA ARG A 408 15.34 -12.48 26.45
C ARG A 408 13.90 -13.00 26.52
N LYS A 409 13.14 -12.61 27.56
CA LYS A 409 11.69 -12.91 27.65
C LYS A 409 10.92 -12.35 26.44
N ARG A 410 11.10 -11.06 26.12
CA ARG A 410 10.43 -10.42 24.98
C ARG A 410 10.80 -11.02 23.62
N ALA A 411 12.04 -11.51 23.47
CA ALA A 411 12.47 -12.21 22.26
C ALA A 411 11.79 -13.59 22.17
N ALA A 412 11.69 -14.32 23.29
CA ALA A 412 11.00 -15.62 23.35
C ALA A 412 9.50 -15.56 23.02
N GLU A 413 8.84 -14.41 23.22
CA GLU A 413 7.45 -14.18 22.76
C GLU A 413 7.33 -14.13 21.22
N VAL A 414 8.39 -13.74 20.50
CA VAL A 414 8.34 -13.44 19.05
C VAL A 414 9.11 -14.41 18.14
N ILE A 415 10.01 -15.25 18.68
CA ILE A 415 10.75 -16.26 17.88
C ILE A 415 9.83 -17.20 17.09
N VAL A 416 8.72 -17.67 17.68
CA VAL A 416 7.75 -18.56 17.00
C VAL A 416 6.96 -17.81 15.89
N PRO A 417 6.42 -16.60 16.12
CA PRO A 417 5.93 -15.74 15.05
C PRO A 417 6.94 -15.50 13.91
N LEU A 418 8.22 -15.22 14.23
CA LEU A 418 9.24 -14.99 13.21
C LEU A 418 9.53 -16.26 12.39
N ALA A 419 9.70 -17.43 13.03
CA ALA A 419 9.90 -18.69 12.32
C ALA A 419 8.71 -19.07 11.40
N ARG A 420 7.48 -18.76 11.81
CA ARG A 420 6.29 -18.88 10.94
C ARG A 420 6.31 -17.91 9.76
N SER A 421 6.97 -16.77 9.92
CA SER A 421 7.11 -15.74 8.88
C SER A 421 8.17 -16.11 7.85
N PHE A 422 9.23 -16.81 8.26
CA PHE A 422 10.16 -17.50 7.35
C PHE A 422 9.42 -18.55 6.49
N ALA A 423 8.55 -19.36 7.09
CA ALA A 423 7.70 -20.31 6.35
C ALA A 423 6.76 -19.61 5.34
N PHE A 424 6.22 -18.42 5.66
CA PHE A 424 5.44 -17.60 4.71
C PHE A 424 6.26 -17.10 3.51
N ALA A 425 7.54 -16.81 3.72
CA ALA A 425 8.49 -16.39 2.68
C ALA A 425 9.17 -17.57 1.93
N GLU A 426 8.85 -18.80 2.32
CA GLU A 426 9.50 -20.05 1.84
C GLU A 426 11.01 -20.09 2.08
N SER A 427 11.45 -19.38 3.11
CA SER A 427 12.85 -19.24 3.54
C SER A 427 13.06 -19.96 4.87
N PHE A 428 14.32 -20.18 5.26
CA PHE A 428 14.69 -20.93 6.45
C PHE A 428 15.96 -20.32 7.07
N ASP A 429 15.89 -20.00 8.36
CA ASP A 429 17.01 -19.49 9.15
C ASP A 429 17.37 -20.56 10.18
N GLU A 430 18.49 -21.23 9.94
CA GLU A 430 18.84 -22.45 10.68
C GLU A 430 19.10 -22.15 12.16
N ASP A 431 19.76 -21.05 12.49
CA ASP A 431 20.11 -20.68 13.86
C ASP A 431 18.90 -20.20 14.64
N LEU A 432 17.99 -19.42 14.03
CA LEU A 432 16.71 -19.06 14.62
C LEU A 432 15.87 -20.30 14.95
N PHE A 433 15.76 -21.24 14.00
CA PHE A 433 14.97 -22.45 14.21
C PHE A 433 15.63 -23.36 15.25
N ARG A 434 16.96 -23.50 15.23
CA ARG A 434 17.74 -24.26 16.22
C ARG A 434 17.55 -23.70 17.64
N LEU A 435 17.68 -22.39 17.81
CA LEU A 435 17.41 -21.73 19.09
C LEU A 435 15.94 -21.88 19.51
N MET A 436 15.00 -21.64 18.60
CA MET A 436 13.57 -21.77 18.90
C MET A 436 13.22 -23.18 19.39
N PHE A 437 13.67 -24.23 18.70
CA PHE A 437 13.40 -25.60 19.15
C PHE A 437 14.13 -25.96 20.45
N LYS A 438 15.32 -25.39 20.72
CA LYS A 438 16.00 -25.52 22.03
C LYS A 438 15.19 -24.92 23.17
N GLU A 439 14.72 -23.68 23.03
CA GLU A 439 13.93 -22.98 24.07
C GLU A 439 12.52 -23.57 24.24
N VAL A 440 11.93 -24.09 23.17
CA VAL A 440 10.70 -24.91 23.24
C VAL A 440 10.95 -26.18 24.07
N LYS A 441 12.04 -26.91 23.79
CA LYS A 441 12.36 -28.19 24.44
C LYS A 441 12.81 -28.03 25.91
N SER A 442 13.34 -26.86 26.31
CA SER A 442 13.63 -26.52 27.71
C SER A 442 12.39 -26.06 28.51
N GLY A 443 11.21 -26.01 27.86
CA GLY A 443 9.98 -25.52 28.46
C GLY A 443 10.02 -24.03 28.79
N ALA A 444 10.76 -23.21 28.03
CA ALA A 444 10.80 -21.77 28.25
C ALA A 444 9.47 -21.09 27.90
N LEU A 445 8.75 -21.59 26.87
CA LEU A 445 7.47 -21.00 26.43
C LEU A 445 6.38 -21.02 27.51
N ASP A 446 6.30 -22.10 28.30
CA ASP A 446 5.31 -22.22 29.40
C ASP A 446 5.69 -21.37 30.63
N LYS A 447 6.85 -20.69 30.60
CA LYS A 447 7.34 -19.77 31.64
C LYS A 447 7.24 -18.29 31.20
N LEU A 448 6.62 -18.01 30.05
CA LEU A 448 6.39 -16.65 29.56
C LEU A 448 5.20 -16.00 30.28
N ASP A 449 5.34 -14.71 30.57
CA ASP A 449 4.33 -13.90 31.27
C ASP A 449 3.22 -13.46 30.29
N MET A 450 2.37 -14.42 29.91
CA MET A 450 1.29 -14.19 28.96
C MET A 450 0.01 -14.95 29.32
N SER A 451 -1.14 -14.38 28.96
CA SER A 451 -2.43 -15.02 29.23
C SER A 451 -2.56 -16.37 28.52
N SER A 452 -3.31 -17.30 29.14
CA SER A 452 -3.50 -18.65 28.59
C SER A 452 -4.10 -18.67 27.17
N ALA A 453 -4.77 -17.59 26.75
CA ALA A 453 -5.24 -17.41 25.38
C ALA A 453 -4.07 -17.13 24.41
N LYS A 454 -3.17 -16.19 24.76
CA LYS A 454 -1.96 -15.90 23.97
C LYS A 454 -1.06 -17.14 23.85
N LEU A 455 -0.83 -17.85 24.96
CA LEU A 455 0.00 -19.06 24.96
C LEU A 455 -0.60 -20.18 24.08
N ARG A 456 -1.92 -20.36 24.06
CA ARG A 456 -2.60 -21.29 23.14
C ARG A 456 -2.41 -20.90 21.67
N VAL A 457 -2.54 -19.61 21.33
CA VAL A 457 -2.25 -19.13 19.97
C VAL A 457 -0.78 -19.35 19.60
N LEU A 458 0.15 -19.16 20.54
CA LEU A 458 1.58 -19.41 20.35
C LEU A 458 1.88 -20.90 20.09
N LYS A 459 1.34 -21.81 20.90
CA LYS A 459 1.45 -23.27 20.69
C LYS A 459 0.82 -23.72 19.36
N GLY A 460 -0.29 -23.10 18.95
CA GLY A 460 -0.88 -23.31 17.62
C GLY A 460 0.05 -22.90 16.47
N LYS A 461 0.68 -21.72 16.57
CA LYS A 461 1.69 -21.26 15.58
C LYS A 461 2.93 -22.16 15.56
N LEU A 462 3.41 -22.58 16.73
CA LEU A 462 4.55 -23.51 16.88
C LEU A 462 4.28 -24.85 16.19
N TYR A 463 3.06 -25.40 16.31
CA TYR A 463 2.69 -26.61 15.59
C TYR A 463 2.76 -26.43 14.07
N GLN A 464 2.34 -25.28 13.52
CA GLN A 464 2.49 -25.01 12.09
C GLN A 464 3.97 -24.94 11.65
N VAL A 465 4.86 -24.32 12.43
CA VAL A 465 6.31 -24.27 12.11
C VAL A 465 6.92 -25.67 12.14
N HIS A 466 6.56 -26.49 13.14
CA HIS A 466 6.98 -27.88 13.21
C HIS A 466 6.48 -28.70 12.01
N LEU A 467 5.21 -28.52 11.61
CA LEU A 467 4.63 -29.23 10.48
C LEU A 467 5.27 -28.82 9.15
N ASP A 468 5.60 -27.53 8.96
CA ASP A 468 6.38 -27.07 7.79
C ASP A 468 7.77 -27.75 7.76
N CYS A 469 8.44 -27.86 8.92
CA CYS A 469 9.71 -28.58 9.02
C CYS A 469 9.59 -30.08 8.73
N GLU A 470 8.50 -30.72 9.18
CA GLU A 470 8.24 -32.14 8.93
C GLU A 470 7.97 -32.42 7.45
N LEU A 471 7.07 -31.65 6.82
CA LEU A 471 6.68 -31.79 5.42
C LEU A 471 7.84 -31.48 4.46
N ASN A 472 8.66 -30.47 4.78
CA ASN A 472 9.91 -30.18 4.05
C ASN A 472 11.09 -31.07 4.49
N GLN A 473 10.82 -32.20 5.17
CA GLN A 473 11.79 -33.25 5.53
C GLN A 473 13.01 -32.78 6.33
N ARG A 474 12.92 -31.63 7.03
CA ARG A 474 14.03 -31.03 7.80
C ARG A 474 14.53 -31.97 8.92
N PRO A 475 15.82 -31.89 9.30
CA PRO A 475 16.40 -32.74 10.35
C PRO A 475 15.58 -32.78 11.66
N PRO A 476 15.61 -33.90 12.43
CA PRO A 476 14.81 -34.06 13.65
C PRO A 476 15.05 -33.03 14.76
N GLU A 477 16.18 -32.31 14.75
CA GLU A 477 16.40 -31.20 15.69
C GLU A 477 15.36 -30.08 15.52
N PHE A 478 14.87 -29.86 14.30
CA PHE A 478 13.83 -28.90 13.92
C PHE A 478 12.40 -29.45 14.05
N ARG A 479 12.18 -30.43 14.95
CA ARG A 479 10.87 -31.03 15.22
C ARG A 479 10.58 -31.01 16.72
N LEU A 480 9.29 -31.00 17.10
CA LEU A 480 8.88 -31.08 18.51
C LEU A 480 9.20 -32.47 19.11
N SER A 481 9.26 -32.55 20.44
CA SER A 481 9.19 -33.86 21.11
C SER A 481 7.75 -34.41 21.01
N PRO A 482 7.52 -35.73 20.98
CA PRO A 482 6.19 -36.30 20.75
C PRO A 482 5.11 -35.84 21.76
N ALA A 483 5.51 -35.54 23.01
CA ALA A 483 4.62 -34.97 24.01
C ALA A 483 4.18 -33.53 23.66
N LEU A 484 5.13 -32.67 23.29
CA LEU A 484 4.87 -31.29 22.87
C LEU A 484 4.14 -31.23 21.52
N GLU A 485 4.45 -32.12 20.57
CA GLU A 485 3.67 -32.27 19.34
C GLU A 485 2.20 -32.54 19.69
N LYS A 486 1.91 -33.61 20.45
CA LYS A 486 0.55 -34.02 20.78
C LYS A 486 -0.23 -32.91 21.50
N GLU A 487 0.42 -32.14 22.37
CA GLU A 487 -0.20 -30.99 23.02
C GLU A 487 -0.48 -29.84 22.03
N CYS A 488 0.53 -29.40 21.28
CA CYS A 488 0.41 -28.26 20.37
C CYS A 488 -0.54 -28.56 19.20
N LYS A 489 -0.55 -29.79 18.70
CA LYS A 489 -1.48 -30.33 17.68
C LYS A 489 -2.93 -30.32 18.17
N ARG A 490 -3.17 -30.73 19.42
CA ARG A 490 -4.51 -30.64 20.06
C ARG A 490 -4.98 -29.19 20.18
N VAL A 491 -4.09 -28.27 20.58
CA VAL A 491 -4.40 -26.83 20.66
C VAL A 491 -4.66 -26.24 19.27
N PHE A 492 -3.85 -26.62 18.27
CA PHE A 492 -4.00 -26.21 16.88
C PHE A 492 -5.34 -26.69 16.28
N ALA A 493 -5.67 -27.98 16.40
CA ALA A 493 -6.92 -28.53 15.91
C ALA A 493 -8.15 -27.87 16.58
N ALA A 494 -8.10 -27.64 17.90
CA ALA A 494 -9.16 -26.91 18.60
C ALA A 494 -9.31 -25.45 18.13
N HIS A 495 -8.23 -24.81 17.67
CA HIS A 495 -8.28 -23.50 17.03
C HIS A 495 -8.83 -23.59 15.58
N GLN A 496 -8.54 -24.65 14.84
CA GLN A 496 -9.13 -24.89 13.52
C GLN A 496 -10.66 -25.07 13.62
N THR A 497 -11.16 -25.87 14.58
CA THR A 497 -12.61 -26.04 14.78
C THR A 497 -13.31 -24.75 15.21
N LYS A 498 -12.68 -23.93 16.06
CA LYS A 498 -13.27 -22.67 16.55
C LYS A 498 -13.10 -21.47 15.60
N GLY A 499 -12.11 -21.52 14.72
CA GLY A 499 -11.74 -20.43 13.83
C GLY A 499 -12.29 -20.54 12.41
N LYS A 500 -13.22 -21.48 12.14
CA LYS A 500 -13.89 -21.54 10.84
C LYS A 500 -14.94 -20.44 10.70
N SER A 501 -14.66 -19.50 9.81
CA SER A 501 -15.54 -18.40 9.39
C SER A 501 -16.54 -18.80 8.31
N SER A 502 -16.26 -19.85 7.52
CA SER A 502 -17.13 -20.36 6.46
C SER A 502 -18.53 -20.69 7.00
N SER A 503 -19.56 -19.93 6.56
CA SER A 503 -20.92 -20.16 7.02
C SER A 503 -21.42 -21.55 6.63
N PHE A 504 -22.48 -22.03 7.31
CA PHE A 504 -23.12 -23.28 6.93
C PHE A 504 -23.71 -23.19 5.51
N ARG A 505 -24.37 -22.07 5.19
CA ARG A 505 -25.00 -21.81 3.88
C ARG A 505 -24.01 -21.90 2.71
N VAL A 506 -22.81 -21.32 2.80
CA VAL A 506 -21.83 -21.42 1.69
C VAL A 506 -21.32 -22.86 1.52
N ARG A 507 -21.04 -23.57 2.63
CA ARG A 507 -20.66 -24.99 2.57
C ARG A 507 -21.76 -25.89 1.99
N HIS A 508 -23.03 -25.58 2.28
CA HIS A 508 -24.16 -26.28 1.68
C HIS A 508 -24.28 -26.00 0.17
N LEU A 509 -24.23 -24.74 -0.27
CA LEU A 509 -24.28 -24.37 -1.69
C LEU A 509 -23.16 -25.05 -2.50
N VAL A 510 -21.94 -25.12 -1.96
CA VAL A 510 -20.82 -25.84 -2.59
C VAL A 510 -21.07 -27.36 -2.61
N ALA A 511 -21.63 -27.94 -1.56
CA ALA A 511 -21.97 -29.37 -1.53
C ALA A 511 -23.02 -29.73 -2.59
N THR A 512 -24.14 -28.99 -2.63
CA THR A 512 -25.24 -29.24 -3.58
C THR A 512 -24.78 -29.13 -5.03
N ALA A 513 -23.99 -28.10 -5.36
CA ALA A 513 -23.43 -27.95 -6.69
C ALA A 513 -22.40 -29.06 -7.04
N LEU A 514 -21.62 -29.57 -6.08
CA LEU A 514 -20.75 -30.74 -6.30
C LEU A 514 -21.53 -32.04 -6.52
N ASP A 515 -22.64 -32.24 -5.80
CA ASP A 515 -23.50 -33.41 -5.97
C ASP A 515 -24.27 -33.37 -7.31
N GLU A 516 -24.63 -32.19 -7.83
CA GLU A 516 -25.17 -32.01 -9.20
C GLU A 516 -24.15 -32.31 -10.30
N ILE A 517 -22.86 -32.00 -10.08
CA ILE A 517 -21.75 -32.44 -10.96
C ILE A 517 -21.54 -33.98 -10.85
N GLY A 518 -22.22 -34.65 -9.92
CA GLY A 518 -22.09 -36.10 -9.65
C GLY A 518 -20.88 -36.46 -8.79
N VAL A 519 -20.28 -35.48 -8.10
CA VAL A 519 -18.97 -35.60 -7.44
C VAL A 519 -19.13 -35.56 -5.92
N LYS A 520 -19.45 -36.72 -5.36
CA LYS A 520 -19.70 -36.91 -3.92
C LYS A 520 -18.59 -36.32 -3.05
N SER A 521 -18.96 -35.37 -2.20
CA SER A 521 -18.06 -34.64 -1.29
C SER A 521 -18.14 -35.12 0.17
N GLU A 522 -17.14 -34.76 0.98
CA GLU A 522 -17.15 -34.90 2.44
C GLU A 522 -16.92 -33.53 3.10
N ALA A 523 -17.91 -33.02 3.84
CA ALA A 523 -17.84 -31.71 4.51
C ALA A 523 -17.10 -31.77 5.86
N SER A 524 -16.40 -30.69 6.20
CA SER A 524 -15.69 -30.49 7.48
C SER A 524 -14.64 -31.56 7.80
N PHE A 525 -13.91 -32.03 6.78
CA PHE A 525 -12.93 -33.11 6.88
C PHE A 525 -11.73 -32.75 7.79
N ALA A 526 -11.48 -33.58 8.80
CA ALA A 526 -10.35 -33.45 9.72
C ALA A 526 -9.14 -34.28 9.26
N THR A 527 -8.06 -33.59 8.87
CA THR A 527 -6.81 -34.24 8.44
C THR A 527 -6.05 -34.87 9.60
N LYS A 528 -5.16 -35.84 9.31
CA LYS A 528 -4.25 -36.45 10.31
C LYS A 528 -3.30 -35.45 10.98
N THR A 529 -3.07 -34.28 10.38
CA THR A 529 -2.29 -33.16 10.92
C THR A 529 -3.12 -32.15 11.71
N GLY A 530 -4.43 -32.35 11.83
CA GLY A 530 -5.31 -31.46 12.60
C GLY A 530 -5.73 -30.18 11.89
N TYR A 531 -5.40 -29.99 10.61
CA TYR A 531 -6.12 -29.05 9.76
C TYR A 531 -7.56 -29.55 9.53
N LEU A 532 -8.50 -28.61 9.50
CA LEU A 532 -9.92 -28.86 9.21
C LEU A 532 -10.26 -28.20 7.86
N VAL A 533 -10.55 -29.00 6.84
CA VAL A 533 -10.88 -28.55 5.46
C VAL A 533 -12.39 -28.35 5.34
N ASP A 534 -12.88 -27.48 4.45
CA ASP A 534 -14.32 -27.18 4.33
C ASP A 534 -15.11 -28.26 3.60
N LEU A 535 -14.67 -28.64 2.41
CA LEU A 535 -15.11 -29.86 1.74
C LEU A 535 -13.90 -30.55 1.12
N VAL A 536 -13.90 -31.88 1.06
CA VAL A 536 -12.92 -32.66 0.29
C VAL A 536 -13.61 -33.58 -0.70
N LEU A 537 -12.88 -33.93 -1.75
CA LEU A 537 -13.19 -35.01 -2.68
C LEU A 537 -12.15 -36.12 -2.45
N PRO A 538 -12.41 -37.12 -1.57
CA PRO A 538 -11.36 -38.03 -1.09
C PRO A 538 -10.71 -38.88 -2.17
N ARG A 539 -11.46 -39.22 -3.24
CA ARG A 539 -11.00 -40.01 -4.39
C ARG A 539 -10.08 -39.20 -5.31
N GLN A 540 -10.48 -37.97 -5.63
CA GLN A 540 -9.75 -37.04 -6.51
C GLN A 540 -8.60 -36.32 -5.81
N LYS A 541 -8.51 -36.42 -4.47
CA LYS A 541 -7.57 -35.65 -3.63
C LYS A 541 -7.71 -34.14 -3.78
N VAL A 542 -8.92 -33.65 -4.02
CA VAL A 542 -9.22 -32.21 -4.03
C VAL A 542 -9.69 -31.76 -2.64
N ALA A 543 -9.24 -30.58 -2.22
CA ALA A 543 -9.61 -29.92 -0.99
C ALA A 543 -10.14 -28.51 -1.29
N PHE A 544 -11.39 -28.22 -0.92
CA PHE A 544 -11.99 -26.90 -0.98
C PHE A 544 -11.81 -26.17 0.35
N GLU A 545 -11.28 -24.96 0.28
CA GLU A 545 -11.10 -24.02 1.38
C GLU A 545 -11.99 -22.79 1.10
N ILE A 546 -12.99 -22.55 1.95
CA ILE A 546 -14.01 -21.51 1.73
C ILE A 546 -13.63 -20.29 2.55
N ASN A 547 -12.86 -19.42 1.92
CA ASN A 547 -12.28 -18.22 2.52
C ASN A 547 -13.28 -17.06 2.53
N THR A 548 -13.44 -16.44 3.70
CA THR A 548 -14.14 -15.17 3.90
C THR A 548 -13.19 -13.98 3.70
N ALA A 549 -13.75 -12.77 3.68
CA ALA A 549 -13.03 -11.51 3.51
C ALA A 549 -11.82 -11.26 4.44
N ASP A 550 -11.73 -11.92 5.61
CA ASP A 550 -10.58 -11.88 6.53
C ASP A 550 -9.39 -12.77 6.12
N CYS A 551 -9.54 -13.55 5.04
CA CYS A 551 -8.49 -14.36 4.42
C CYS A 551 -7.71 -13.61 3.33
N TYR A 552 -8.17 -12.43 2.91
CA TYR A 552 -7.69 -11.69 1.74
C TYR A 552 -7.20 -10.27 2.10
N GLN A 553 -6.44 -9.67 1.19
CA GLN A 553 -6.07 -8.26 1.25
C GLN A 553 -7.26 -7.34 0.92
N ALA A 554 -7.18 -6.07 1.34
CA ALA A 554 -8.10 -5.04 0.88
C ALA A 554 -7.98 -4.87 -0.66
N VAL A 555 -9.12 -4.83 -1.35
CA VAL A 555 -9.19 -4.71 -2.81
C VAL A 555 -8.91 -3.26 -3.22
N GLU A 556 -7.91 -3.07 -4.07
CA GLU A 556 -7.55 -1.76 -4.63
C GLU A 556 -8.52 -1.35 -5.76
N PRO A 557 -8.78 -0.03 -5.96
CA PRO A 557 -9.70 0.42 -7.01
C PRO A 557 -9.15 0.12 -8.39
N GLY A 558 -9.98 -0.42 -9.29
CA GLY A 558 -9.55 -0.93 -10.59
C GLY A 558 -8.89 -2.32 -10.54
N CYS A 559 -8.95 -3.02 -9.40
CA CYS A 559 -8.53 -4.41 -9.23
C CYS A 559 -9.69 -5.34 -8.80
N GLU A 560 -10.94 -4.89 -8.89
CA GLU A 560 -12.13 -5.61 -8.45
C GLU A 560 -12.31 -6.96 -9.15
N ASP A 561 -11.96 -7.03 -10.44
CA ASP A 561 -12.02 -8.23 -11.29
C ASP A 561 -10.79 -9.15 -11.14
N SER A 562 -9.74 -8.71 -10.44
CA SER A 562 -8.50 -9.48 -10.31
C SER A 562 -8.63 -10.66 -9.34
N ASP A 563 -7.69 -11.62 -9.38
CA ASP A 563 -7.64 -12.71 -8.42
C ASP A 563 -7.37 -12.17 -6.99
N PRO A 564 -8.15 -12.59 -5.97
CA PRO A 564 -8.11 -12.00 -4.65
C PRO A 564 -6.84 -12.43 -3.91
N LYS A 565 -5.97 -11.46 -3.63
CA LYS A 565 -4.64 -11.68 -3.01
C LYS A 565 -4.79 -12.25 -1.59
N THR A 566 -4.43 -13.51 -1.41
CA THR A 566 -4.48 -14.24 -0.12
C THR A 566 -3.48 -13.70 0.91
N LEU A 567 -3.82 -13.85 2.19
CA LEU A 567 -2.93 -13.59 3.32
C LEU A 567 -2.08 -14.83 3.65
N GLY A 568 -0.88 -14.63 4.21
CA GLY A 568 0.15 -15.68 4.33
C GLY A 568 -0.27 -16.94 5.10
N PHE A 569 -1.23 -16.84 6.02
CA PHE A 569 -1.75 -18.00 6.76
C PHE A 569 -2.62 -18.94 5.90
N VAL A 570 -3.29 -18.40 4.87
CA VAL A 570 -4.09 -19.15 3.89
C VAL A 570 -3.15 -19.94 2.99
N ASP A 571 -2.14 -19.27 2.44
CA ASP A 571 -1.13 -19.91 1.59
C ASP A 571 -0.31 -20.97 2.32
N LEU A 572 -0.01 -20.78 3.61
CA LEU A 572 0.65 -21.80 4.42
C LEU A 572 -0.25 -23.03 4.65
N LYS A 573 -1.57 -22.83 4.83
CA LYS A 573 -2.53 -23.94 4.89
C LYS A 573 -2.60 -24.67 3.54
N ALA A 574 -2.72 -23.93 2.45
CA ALA A 574 -2.71 -24.48 1.09
C ALA A 574 -1.45 -25.32 0.84
N ARG A 575 -0.26 -24.75 1.05
CA ARG A 575 1.03 -25.45 0.83
C ARG A 575 1.19 -26.68 1.72
N HIS A 576 0.72 -26.65 2.97
CA HIS A 576 0.76 -27.85 3.83
C HIS A 576 -0.17 -28.96 3.33
N LEU A 577 -1.34 -28.62 2.78
CA LEU A 577 -2.25 -29.59 2.16
C LEU A 577 -1.68 -30.11 0.82
N GLU A 578 -1.06 -29.25 0.01
CA GLU A 578 -0.33 -29.62 -1.22
C GLU A 578 0.80 -30.61 -0.94
N LEU A 579 1.64 -30.35 0.08
CA LEU A 579 2.70 -31.25 0.54
C LEU A 579 2.16 -32.56 1.16
N LEU A 580 0.90 -32.58 1.61
CA LEU A 580 0.18 -33.79 2.04
C LEU A 580 -0.53 -34.53 0.88
N GLY A 581 -0.31 -34.09 -0.37
CA GLY A 581 -0.87 -34.72 -1.57
C GLY A 581 -2.32 -34.35 -1.88
N TRP A 582 -2.76 -33.14 -1.51
CA TRP A 582 -4.07 -32.58 -1.89
C TRP A 582 -3.93 -31.45 -2.91
N THR A 583 -4.77 -31.44 -3.94
CA THR A 583 -4.93 -30.25 -4.79
C THR A 583 -5.91 -29.31 -4.10
N VAL A 584 -5.50 -28.08 -3.81
CA VAL A 584 -6.31 -27.15 -3.01
C VAL A 584 -6.97 -26.10 -3.90
N ILE A 585 -8.29 -26.00 -3.81
CA ILE A 585 -9.10 -24.96 -4.44
C ILE A 585 -9.44 -23.93 -3.35
N GLN A 586 -8.92 -22.72 -3.49
CA GLN A 586 -9.25 -21.58 -2.64
C GLN A 586 -10.49 -20.89 -3.22
N LEU A 587 -11.64 -21.00 -2.53
CA LEU A 587 -12.90 -20.40 -2.97
C LEU A 587 -13.17 -19.13 -2.17
N HIS A 588 -13.46 -18.02 -2.84
CA HIS A 588 -13.88 -16.78 -2.18
C HIS A 588 -15.38 -16.83 -1.90
N ALA A 589 -15.75 -16.87 -0.62
CA ALA A 589 -17.13 -17.06 -0.18
C ALA A 589 -18.09 -16.05 -0.81
N ASP A 590 -17.78 -14.75 -0.69
CA ASP A 590 -18.68 -13.68 -1.15
C ASP A 590 -18.89 -13.69 -2.68
N ARG A 591 -17.83 -13.92 -3.49
CA ARG A 591 -17.94 -14.08 -4.96
C ARG A 591 -18.77 -15.32 -5.34
N PHE A 592 -18.61 -16.44 -4.62
CA PHE A 592 -19.41 -17.65 -4.89
C PHE A 592 -20.90 -17.48 -4.51
N GLN A 593 -21.20 -16.72 -3.46
CA GLN A 593 -22.58 -16.37 -3.08
C GLN A 593 -23.26 -15.41 -4.06
N GLN A 594 -22.49 -14.68 -4.89
CA GLN A 594 -23.00 -13.75 -5.89
C GLN A 594 -23.35 -14.41 -7.23
N LEU A 595 -23.04 -15.69 -7.42
CA LEU A 595 -23.48 -16.45 -8.60
C LEU A 595 -25.00 -16.61 -8.56
N GLU A 596 -25.67 -16.03 -9.56
CA GLU A 596 -27.13 -15.80 -9.56
C GLU A 596 -27.90 -17.12 -9.46
N SER A 597 -27.64 -18.07 -10.35
CA SER A 597 -28.32 -19.36 -10.39
C SER A 597 -27.51 -20.51 -9.79
N GLN A 598 -28.16 -21.65 -9.58
CA GLN A 598 -27.49 -22.91 -9.26
C GLN A 598 -26.65 -23.44 -10.45
N GLU A 599 -27.09 -23.19 -11.69
CA GLU A 599 -26.36 -23.58 -12.90
C GLU A 599 -25.01 -22.85 -13.01
N ASP A 600 -24.95 -21.57 -12.66
CA ASP A 600 -23.70 -20.79 -12.59
C ASP A 600 -22.73 -21.38 -11.56
N ARG A 601 -23.23 -21.81 -10.40
CA ARG A 601 -22.43 -22.44 -9.33
C ARG A 601 -21.88 -23.80 -9.78
N VAL A 602 -22.69 -24.59 -10.48
CA VAL A 602 -22.31 -25.86 -11.11
C VAL A 602 -21.26 -25.66 -12.20
N MET A 603 -21.44 -24.70 -13.11
CA MET A 603 -20.44 -24.36 -14.14
C MET A 603 -19.12 -23.87 -13.52
N HIS A 604 -19.18 -22.96 -12.54
CA HIS A 604 -18.01 -22.41 -11.88
C HIS A 604 -17.18 -23.49 -11.15
N LEU A 605 -17.83 -24.37 -10.40
CA LEU A 605 -17.14 -25.47 -9.72
C LEU A 605 -16.64 -26.53 -10.70
N SER A 606 -17.36 -26.80 -11.80
CA SER A 606 -16.89 -27.70 -12.87
C SER A 606 -15.59 -27.21 -13.49
N PHE A 607 -15.52 -25.93 -13.84
CA PHE A 607 -14.31 -25.29 -14.39
C PHE A 607 -13.13 -25.31 -13.41
N LEU A 608 -13.37 -25.02 -12.12
CA LEU A 608 -12.34 -25.11 -11.08
C LEU A 608 -11.85 -26.56 -10.87
N LEU A 609 -12.74 -27.55 -10.96
CA LEU A 609 -12.39 -28.97 -10.88
C LEU A 609 -11.61 -29.45 -12.11
N GLU A 610 -11.97 -29.00 -13.31
CA GLU A 610 -11.21 -29.27 -14.53
C GLU A 610 -9.80 -28.71 -14.42
N ILE A 611 -9.62 -27.45 -14.03
CA ILE A 611 -8.29 -26.86 -13.79
C ILE A 611 -7.52 -27.63 -12.70
N ALA A 612 -8.18 -28.04 -11.62
CA ALA A 612 -7.55 -28.78 -10.52
C ALA A 612 -7.12 -30.21 -10.92
N THR A 613 -7.82 -30.85 -11.87
CA THR A 613 -7.55 -32.24 -12.28
C THR A 613 -6.70 -32.35 -13.56
N CYS A 614 -6.78 -31.36 -14.46
CA CYS A 614 -5.97 -31.30 -15.68
C CYS A 614 -4.58 -30.70 -15.46
N ARG A 615 -4.34 -29.98 -14.35
CA ARG A 615 -2.97 -29.61 -13.95
C ARG A 615 -2.18 -30.91 -13.70
N PRO A 616 -1.08 -31.18 -14.42
CA PRO A 616 -0.24 -32.32 -14.10
C PRO A 616 0.28 -32.14 -12.67
N GLN A 617 0.00 -33.12 -11.81
CA GLN A 617 0.60 -33.16 -10.48
C GLN A 617 2.11 -33.05 -10.66
N LYS A 618 2.71 -31.99 -10.09
CA LYS A 618 4.17 -31.87 -10.07
C LYS A 618 4.70 -33.06 -9.29
N ALA A 619 5.17 -34.08 -10.02
CA ALA A 619 5.84 -35.22 -9.43
C ALA A 619 6.95 -34.67 -8.54
N THR A 620 6.84 -34.91 -7.23
CA THR A 620 7.87 -34.57 -6.27
C THR A 620 9.14 -35.29 -6.70
N SER A 621 10.12 -34.52 -7.16
CA SER A 621 11.33 -35.03 -7.81
C SER A 621 12.31 -35.62 -6.80
N GLN A 622 11.88 -36.70 -6.14
CA GLN A 622 12.76 -37.67 -5.49
C GLN A 622 13.62 -38.35 -6.57
N ASN A 623 14.73 -37.72 -6.95
CA ASN A 623 15.80 -38.37 -7.73
C ASN A 623 17.12 -37.57 -7.75
N ARG A 624 17.67 -37.26 -6.57
CA ARG A 624 19.03 -37.66 -6.12
C ARG A 624 19.41 -37.04 -4.78
#